data_AF-A0AA37IGK7-F1
#
_entry.id   AF-A0AA37IGK7-F1
#
_cell.length_a   1.000
_cell.length_b   1.000
_cell.length_c   1.000
_cell.angle_alpha   90.00
_cell.angle_beta   90.00
_cell.angle_gamma   90.00
#
_symmetry.space_group_name_H-M   'P 1'
#
loop_
_entity.id
_entity.type
_entity.pdbx_description
1 polymer ?
#
loop_
_entity_poly.entity_id
_entity_poly.type
_entity_poly.pdbx_seq_one_letter_code
_entity_poly.pdbx_strand_id
1 'polypeptide(L)'
;MKHADATVIRGIPPRADIAWFLGDLLSDEHWREFDMGVAHSQAMLALRNALHAYGGRDAWLRFIETTRRIVPQQLLAVPIVEILELAGARDMPQAPVLMTYKPTLDVYAAGRKLGDGLRLDVLVRLTPADRDAQGAYRLYDTDIDITHEGTSIQRCIARHYLPLPKSTP
;
A
#
# COMPACT_ATOMS: atom_id res chain seq x y z
N MET A 1 0.55 -20.03 50.74
CA MET A 1 -0.42 -19.74 49.66
C MET A 1 0.29 -19.90 48.34
N LYS A 2 -0.19 -20.82 47.49
CA LYS A 2 0.38 -21.13 46.17
C LYS A 2 -0.63 -20.74 45.07
N HIS A 3 -0.07 -20.24 43.97
CA HIS A 3 -0.60 -20.09 42.60
C HIS A 3 -1.78 -19.14 42.35
N ALA A 4 -1.48 -18.07 41.61
CA ALA A 4 -1.79 -17.96 40.18
C ALA A 4 -0.83 -16.92 39.58
N ASP A 5 0.32 -17.36 39.04
CA ASP A 5 0.55 -17.35 37.59
C ASP A 5 -0.63 -16.75 36.81
N ALA A 6 -0.63 -15.42 36.70
CA ALA A 6 -1.33 -14.73 35.63
C ALA A 6 -0.60 -15.07 34.34
N THR A 7 -0.98 -16.23 33.82
CA THR A 7 -0.77 -16.75 32.48
C THR A 7 -0.43 -15.63 31.50
N VAL A 8 0.77 -15.71 30.95
CA VAL A 8 1.19 -15.01 29.73
C VAL A 8 0.04 -15.10 28.74
N ILE A 9 -0.74 -14.03 28.62
CA ILE A 9 -1.55 -13.82 27.43
C ILE A 9 -0.49 -13.56 26.37
N ARG A 10 -0.06 -14.64 25.71
CA ARG A 10 0.69 -14.57 24.47
C ARG A 10 -0.12 -13.60 23.62
N GLY A 11 0.42 -12.40 23.45
CA GLY A 11 -0.18 -11.30 22.72
C GLY A 11 -0.26 -11.70 21.25
N ILE A 12 -1.20 -12.59 20.94
CA ILE A 12 -1.66 -12.83 19.58
C ILE A 12 -2.22 -11.47 19.17
N PRO A 13 -1.56 -10.75 18.26
CA PRO A 13 -2.06 -9.45 17.83
C PRO A 13 -3.44 -9.67 17.20
N PRO A 14 -4.42 -8.79 17.46
CA PRO A 14 -5.66 -8.83 16.71
C PRO A 14 -5.34 -8.74 15.22
N ARG A 15 -6.13 -9.47 14.42
CA ARG A 15 -6.02 -9.57 12.97
C ARG A 15 -5.91 -8.18 12.31
N ALA A 16 -5.01 -8.08 11.31
CA ALA A 16 -4.85 -6.99 10.33
C ALA A 16 -4.16 -5.66 10.75
N ASP A 17 -3.64 -5.50 11.97
CA ASP A 17 -2.88 -4.28 12.33
C ASP A 17 -1.38 -4.35 11.98
N ILE A 18 -0.86 -5.52 11.59
CA ILE A 18 0.54 -5.68 11.16
C ILE A 18 0.61 -5.63 9.64
N ALA A 19 1.42 -4.72 9.11
CA ALA A 19 1.73 -4.65 7.69
C ALA A 19 3.07 -5.33 7.39
N TRP A 20 3.02 -6.38 6.57
CA TRP A 20 4.20 -7.13 6.13
C TRP A 20 4.71 -6.63 4.79
N PHE A 21 3.81 -6.18 3.92
CA PHE A 21 4.10 -5.64 2.60
C PHE A 21 3.54 -4.22 2.45
N LEU A 22 4.06 -3.44 1.50
CA LEU A 22 3.53 -2.11 1.18
C LEU A 22 2.04 -2.14 0.82
N GLY A 23 1.60 -3.18 0.12
CA GLY A 23 0.19 -3.39 -0.23
C GLY A 23 -0.73 -3.51 0.99
N ASP A 24 -0.23 -3.98 2.14
CA ASP A 24 -1.02 -4.12 3.37
C ASP A 24 -1.39 -2.76 3.98
N LEU A 25 -0.66 -1.70 3.61
CA LEU A 25 -0.97 -0.32 4.05
C LEU A 25 -2.21 0.25 3.37
N LEU A 26 -2.79 -0.45 2.38
CA LEU A 26 -3.98 -0.02 1.64
C LEU A 26 -5.18 -0.85 2.05
N SER A 27 -6.02 -0.34 2.96
CA SER A 27 -7.27 -1.03 3.30
C SER A 27 -8.33 -0.87 2.20
N ASP A 28 -9.25 -1.83 2.13
CA ASP A 28 -10.34 -1.85 1.14
C ASP A 28 -11.24 -0.61 1.18
N GLU A 29 -11.41 0.01 2.34
CA GLU A 29 -12.29 1.17 2.52
C GLU A 29 -11.79 2.42 1.79
N HIS A 30 -10.48 2.48 1.56
CA HIS A 30 -9.83 3.63 0.94
C HIS A 30 -10.07 3.67 -0.58
N TRP A 31 -10.31 2.52 -1.23
CA TRP A 31 -10.55 2.40 -2.67
C TRP A 31 -11.88 2.99 -3.18
N ARG A 32 -12.73 3.53 -2.30
CA ARG A 32 -14.08 3.99 -2.68
C ARG A 32 -14.10 5.04 -3.79
N GLU A 33 -13.21 6.03 -3.75
CA GLU A 33 -13.19 7.09 -4.77
C GLU A 33 -12.76 6.57 -6.14
N PHE A 34 -11.77 5.68 -6.16
CA PHE A 34 -11.35 4.97 -7.36
C PHE A 34 -12.47 4.04 -7.89
N ASP A 35 -13.17 3.34 -6.99
CA ASP A 35 -14.29 2.45 -7.31
C ASP A 35 -15.49 3.20 -7.92
N MET A 36 -15.67 4.49 -7.58
CA MET A 36 -16.67 5.35 -8.23
C MET A 36 -16.32 5.67 -9.70
N GLY A 37 -15.12 5.30 -10.17
CA GLY A 37 -14.71 5.43 -11.56
C GLY A 37 -14.52 6.88 -12.00
N VAL A 38 -14.19 7.76 -11.05
CA VAL A 38 -13.88 9.16 -11.34
C VAL A 38 -12.48 9.23 -11.95
N ALA A 39 -12.40 9.81 -13.14
CA ALA A 39 -11.12 10.02 -13.82
C ALA A 39 -10.67 11.46 -13.56
N HIS A 40 -9.55 11.61 -12.86
CA HIS A 40 -9.07 12.90 -12.38
C HIS A 40 -7.91 13.48 -13.23
N SER A 41 -7.25 12.68 -14.06
CA SER A 41 -6.20 13.11 -14.98
C SER A 41 -6.60 12.97 -16.45
N GLN A 42 -5.92 13.69 -17.35
CA GLN A 42 -6.15 13.57 -18.79
C GLN A 42 -5.81 12.19 -19.32
N ALA A 43 -4.72 11.58 -18.84
CA ALA A 43 -4.39 10.20 -19.20
C ALA A 43 -5.43 9.19 -18.71
N MET A 44 -5.97 9.33 -17.50
CA MET A 44 -7.06 8.48 -17.00
C MET A 44 -8.36 8.68 -17.77
N LEU A 45 -8.67 9.91 -18.18
CA LEU A 45 -9.83 10.20 -19.05
C LEU A 45 -9.66 9.56 -20.43
N ALA A 46 -8.48 9.70 -21.04
CA ALA A 46 -8.16 9.06 -22.31
C ALA A 46 -8.25 7.53 -22.20
N LEU A 47 -7.74 6.95 -21.11
CA LEU A 47 -7.83 5.53 -20.83
C LEU A 47 -9.29 5.07 -20.68
N ARG A 48 -10.10 5.77 -19.89
CA ARG A 48 -11.52 5.46 -19.73
C ARG A 48 -12.24 5.50 -21.08
N ASN A 49 -11.97 6.52 -21.89
CA ASN A 49 -12.57 6.65 -23.22
C ASN A 49 -12.13 5.52 -24.16
N ALA A 50 -10.86 5.13 -24.13
CA ALA A 50 -10.36 3.99 -24.89
C ALA A 50 -11.05 2.68 -24.46
N LEU A 51 -11.11 2.41 -23.15
CA LEU A 51 -11.78 1.23 -22.61
C LEU A 51 -13.27 1.20 -22.98
N HIS A 52 -13.96 2.33 -22.90
CA HIS A 52 -15.35 2.47 -23.35
C HIS A 52 -15.49 2.20 -24.85
N ALA A 53 -14.57 2.66 -25.69
CA ALA A 53 -14.62 2.42 -27.14
C ALA A 53 -14.44 0.93 -27.49
N TYR A 54 -13.60 0.20 -26.75
CA TYR A 54 -13.30 -1.21 -27.04
C TYR A 54 -14.26 -2.21 -26.37
N GLY A 55 -14.82 -1.89 -25.22
CA GLY A 55 -15.64 -2.84 -24.46
C GLY A 55 -16.70 -2.19 -23.57
N GLY A 56 -17.06 -0.94 -23.85
CA GLY A 56 -18.09 -0.20 -23.13
C GLY A 56 -17.78 0.02 -21.65
N ARG A 57 -18.84 0.29 -20.88
CA ARG A 57 -18.78 0.49 -19.43
C ARG A 57 -18.18 -0.72 -18.69
N ASP A 58 -18.43 -1.93 -19.18
CA ASP A 58 -17.96 -3.16 -18.55
C ASP A 58 -16.44 -3.33 -18.62
N ALA A 59 -15.79 -2.80 -19.66
CA ALA A 59 -14.33 -2.79 -19.74
C ALA A 59 -13.70 -1.84 -18.70
N TRP A 60 -14.33 -0.68 -18.48
CA TRP A 60 -13.90 0.27 -17.46
C TRP A 60 -14.08 -0.29 -16.04
N LEU A 61 -15.22 -0.89 -15.74
CA LEU A 61 -15.46 -1.52 -14.43
C LEU A 61 -14.49 -2.67 -14.16
N ARG A 62 -14.24 -3.53 -15.16
CA ARG A 62 -13.23 -4.61 -15.05
C ARG A 62 -11.83 -4.08 -14.83
N PHE A 63 -11.48 -2.96 -15.47
CA PHE A 63 -10.20 -2.29 -15.24
C PHE A 63 -10.07 -1.83 -13.78
N ILE A 64 -11.09 -1.16 -13.23
CA ILE A 64 -11.11 -0.73 -11.82
C ILE A 64 -10.93 -1.92 -10.89
N GLU A 65 -11.76 -2.95 -11.04
CA GLU A 65 -11.72 -4.17 -10.21
C GLU A 65 -10.35 -4.86 -10.29
N THR A 66 -9.80 -4.99 -11.50
CA THR A 66 -8.48 -5.59 -11.72
C THR A 66 -7.38 -4.76 -11.08
N THR A 67 -7.46 -3.43 -11.18
CA THR A 67 -6.49 -2.51 -10.60
C THR A 67 -6.47 -2.61 -9.08
N ARG A 68 -7.65 -2.61 -8.45
CA ARG A 68 -7.79 -2.77 -6.98
C ARG A 68 -7.15 -4.07 -6.48
N ARG A 69 -7.16 -5.13 -7.29
CA ARG A 69 -6.53 -6.40 -6.94
C ARG A 69 -5.02 -6.41 -7.21
N ILE A 70 -4.60 -5.97 -8.40
CA ILE A 70 -3.21 -6.07 -8.86
C ILE A 70 -2.29 -5.10 -8.14
N VAL A 71 -2.75 -3.87 -7.88
CA VAL A 71 -1.90 -2.84 -7.27
C VAL A 71 -1.40 -3.28 -5.88
N PRO A 72 -2.26 -3.66 -4.92
CA PRO A 72 -1.78 -4.10 -3.60
C PRO A 72 -1.03 -5.44 -3.66
N GLN A 73 -1.56 -6.43 -4.38
CA GLN A 73 -1.11 -7.82 -4.29
C GLN A 73 0.11 -8.15 -5.15
N GLN A 74 0.37 -7.38 -6.21
CA GLN A 74 1.43 -7.68 -7.16
C GLN A 74 2.40 -6.52 -7.28
N LEU A 75 1.89 -5.31 -7.52
CA LEU A 75 2.76 -4.15 -7.73
C LEU A 75 3.37 -3.66 -6.41
N LEU A 76 2.65 -3.81 -5.29
CA LEU A 76 3.10 -3.38 -3.96
C LEU A 76 3.39 -4.56 -3.01
N ALA A 77 3.66 -5.75 -3.57
CA ALA A 77 4.13 -6.91 -2.83
C ALA A 77 5.62 -6.77 -2.40
N VAL A 78 6.00 -5.59 -1.91
CA VAL A 78 7.35 -5.27 -1.44
C VAL A 78 7.37 -5.41 0.08
N PRO A 79 8.25 -6.24 0.66
CA PRO A 79 8.34 -6.41 2.11
C PRO A 79 8.71 -5.11 2.83
N ILE A 80 7.99 -4.78 3.91
CA ILE A 80 8.25 -3.58 4.72
C ILE A 80 9.65 -3.59 5.32
N VAL A 81 10.17 -4.76 5.70
CA VAL A 81 11.54 -4.86 6.26
C VAL A 81 12.57 -4.35 5.26
N GLU A 82 12.46 -4.72 3.98
CA GLU A 82 13.38 -4.25 2.94
C GLU A 82 13.31 -2.72 2.77
N ILE A 83 12.09 -2.16 2.87
CA ILE A 83 11.90 -0.71 2.84
C ILE A 83 12.62 -0.02 4.00
N LEU A 84 12.44 -0.52 5.21
CA LEU A 84 13.06 0.03 6.42
C LEU A 84 14.59 -0.10 6.37
N GLU A 85 15.11 -1.21 5.85
CA GLU A 85 16.54 -1.42 5.66
C GLU A 85 17.14 -0.44 4.65
N LEU A 86 16.52 -0.29 3.47
CA LEU A 86 16.95 0.67 2.45
C LEU A 86 16.92 2.12 2.94
N ALA A 87 15.99 2.44 3.85
CA ALA A 87 15.88 3.76 4.46
C ALA A 87 16.84 3.98 5.64
N GLY A 88 17.68 3.00 6.01
CA GLY A 88 18.58 3.12 7.16
C GLY A 88 17.86 3.14 8.51
N ALA A 89 16.60 2.69 8.58
CA ALA A 89 15.81 2.69 9.81
C ALA A 89 16.39 1.74 10.88
N ARG A 90 17.31 0.85 10.51
CA ARG A 90 18.11 0.09 11.47
C ARG A 90 18.98 1.00 12.33
N ASP A 91 19.68 1.95 11.70
CA ASP A 91 20.65 2.82 12.36
C ASP A 91 19.98 4.07 12.94
N MET A 92 18.88 4.50 12.33
CA MET A 92 18.06 5.64 12.77
C MET A 92 16.60 5.24 12.98
N PRO A 93 16.30 4.38 13.98
CA PRO A 93 14.97 3.78 14.14
C PRO A 93 13.86 4.77 14.51
N GLN A 94 14.23 6.00 14.92
CA GLN A 94 13.29 7.08 15.24
C GLN A 94 13.12 8.08 14.09
N ALA A 95 13.89 7.95 13.00
CA ALA A 95 13.74 8.85 11.86
C ALA A 95 12.50 8.45 11.03
N PRO A 96 11.74 9.43 10.50
CA PRO A 96 10.72 9.15 9.50
C PRO A 96 11.34 8.56 8.24
N VAL A 97 10.70 7.55 7.67
CA VAL A 97 11.05 6.97 6.38
C VAL A 97 10.18 7.63 5.31
N LEU A 98 10.83 8.13 4.25
CA LEU A 98 10.17 8.62 3.05
C LEU A 98 10.71 7.86 1.85
N MET A 99 9.83 7.28 1.06
CA MET A 99 10.21 6.57 -0.16
C MET A 99 9.24 6.86 -1.29
N THR A 100 9.71 6.61 -2.51
CA THR A 100 8.89 6.68 -3.72
C THR A 100 9.09 5.42 -4.53
N TYR A 101 7.99 4.74 -4.84
CA TYR A 101 7.96 3.57 -5.71
C TYR A 101 7.16 3.90 -6.97
N LYS A 102 7.64 3.46 -8.14
CA LYS A 102 7.06 3.89 -9.43
C LYS A 102 6.62 2.70 -10.30
N PRO A 103 5.59 1.95 -9.89
CA PRO A 103 5.14 0.81 -10.66
C PRO A 103 4.46 1.25 -11.96
N THR A 104 4.47 0.37 -12.95
CA THR A 104 3.70 0.53 -14.18
C THR A 104 2.59 -0.51 -14.20
N LEU A 105 1.35 -0.05 -14.30
CA LEU A 105 0.17 -0.90 -14.40
C LEU A 105 -0.14 -1.14 -15.88
N ASP A 106 -0.01 -2.38 -16.32
CA ASP A 106 -0.41 -2.75 -17.66
C ASP A 106 -1.94 -2.75 -17.79
N VAL A 107 -2.44 -2.10 -18.83
CA VAL A 107 -3.89 -2.00 -19.08
C VAL A 107 -4.24 -2.75 -20.35
N TYR A 108 -5.33 -3.50 -20.32
CA TYR A 108 -5.76 -4.34 -21.43
C TYR A 108 -7.21 -4.02 -21.83
N ALA A 109 -7.49 -4.03 -23.12
CA ALA A 109 -8.84 -3.97 -23.68
C ALA A 109 -9.01 -5.08 -24.72
N ALA A 110 -10.09 -5.87 -24.58
CA ALA A 110 -10.36 -7.01 -25.46
C ALA A 110 -9.14 -7.95 -25.67
N GLY A 111 -8.35 -8.17 -24.61
CA GLY A 111 -7.16 -9.02 -24.62
C GLY A 111 -5.90 -8.38 -25.22
N ARG A 112 -5.94 -7.11 -25.65
CA ARG A 112 -4.77 -6.37 -26.16
C ARG A 112 -4.29 -5.34 -25.15
N LYS A 113 -2.98 -5.24 -24.97
CA LYS A 113 -2.37 -4.19 -24.12
C LYS A 113 -2.61 -2.81 -24.75
N LEU A 114 -3.03 -1.86 -23.93
CA LEU A 114 -3.22 -0.46 -24.30
C LEU A 114 -1.95 0.32 -23.94
N GLY A 115 -1.22 0.75 -24.98
CA GLY A 115 -0.01 1.58 -24.82
C GLY A 115 1.06 0.94 -23.94
N ASP A 116 1.90 1.79 -23.34
CA ASP A 116 3.05 1.36 -22.54
C ASP A 116 2.70 1.05 -21.07
N GLY A 117 1.41 1.17 -20.70
CA GLY A 117 0.93 1.03 -19.33
C GLY A 117 0.78 2.37 -18.60
N LEU A 118 0.04 2.34 -17.48
CA LEU A 118 -0.23 3.48 -16.63
C LEU A 118 0.86 3.58 -15.56
N ARG A 119 1.73 4.59 -15.66
CA ARG A 119 2.76 4.84 -14.64
C ARG A 119 2.11 5.43 -13.38
N LEU A 120 2.34 4.78 -12.25
CA LEU A 120 1.92 5.26 -10.94
C LEU A 120 3.13 5.78 -10.18
N ASP A 121 2.91 6.78 -9.33
CA ASP A 121 3.89 7.26 -8.35
C ASP A 121 3.31 7.00 -6.96
N VAL A 122 3.93 6.07 -6.23
CA VAL A 122 3.52 5.64 -4.89
C VAL A 122 4.48 6.26 -3.88
N LEU A 123 3.99 7.25 -3.15
CA LEU A 123 4.70 7.92 -2.07
C LEU A 123 4.35 7.22 -0.77
N VAL A 124 5.36 6.80 -0.02
CA VAL A 124 5.16 6.18 1.30
C VAL A 124 5.93 6.95 2.34
N ARG A 125 5.23 7.36 3.40
CA ARG A 125 5.80 8.01 4.57
C ARG A 125 5.46 7.19 5.80
N LEU A 126 6.48 6.78 6.53
CA LEU A 126 6.35 6.01 7.77
C LEU A 126 6.99 6.85 8.89
N THR A 127 6.18 7.33 9.82
CA THR A 127 6.66 8.10 10.98
C THR A 127 6.58 7.21 12.22
N PRO A 128 7.71 6.92 12.90
CA PRO A 128 7.67 6.16 14.15
C PRO A 128 6.73 6.83 15.16
N ALA A 129 5.81 6.06 15.75
CA ALA A 129 5.00 6.53 16.85
C ALA A 129 5.80 6.45 18.16
N ASP A 130 5.57 7.39 19.09
CA ASP A 130 6.29 7.43 20.37
C ASP A 130 6.08 6.16 21.21
N ARG A 131 7.19 5.53 21.62
CA ARG A 131 7.29 4.50 22.69
C ARG A 131 6.50 3.19 22.55
N ASP A 132 6.02 2.82 21.37
CA ASP A 132 5.32 1.53 21.15
C ASP A 132 6.14 0.53 20.32
N ALA A 133 7.31 0.11 20.86
CA ALA A 133 8.03 -1.05 20.36
C ALA A 133 7.59 -2.30 21.14
N GLN A 134 6.99 -3.27 20.45
CA GLN A 134 6.56 -4.55 21.03
C GLN A 134 7.33 -5.70 20.37
N GLY A 135 8.39 -6.16 21.05
CA GLY A 135 9.22 -7.26 20.57
C GLY A 135 9.86 -6.97 19.21
N ALA A 136 9.47 -7.73 18.18
CA ALA A 136 10.00 -7.61 16.82
C ALA A 136 9.29 -6.56 15.94
N TYR A 137 8.36 -5.79 16.51
CA TYR A 137 7.54 -4.82 15.77
C TYR A 137 7.56 -3.45 16.44
N ARG A 138 7.26 -2.41 15.65
CA ARG A 138 7.08 -1.05 16.13
C ARG A 138 5.88 -0.41 15.44
N LEU A 139 5.17 0.43 16.19
CA LEU A 139 4.04 1.20 15.65
C LEU A 139 4.54 2.39 14.81
N TYR A 140 3.94 2.57 13.63
CA TYR A 140 4.17 3.70 12.75
C TYR A 140 2.85 4.38 12.38
N ASP A 141 2.87 5.71 12.32
CA ASP A 141 1.92 6.48 11.53
C ASP A 141 2.30 6.33 10.05
N THR A 142 1.42 5.72 9.27
CA THR A 142 1.66 5.38 7.87
C THR A 142 0.80 6.22 6.94
N ASP A 143 1.42 6.81 5.92
CA ASP A 143 0.77 7.58 4.87
C ASP A 143 1.27 7.06 3.51
N ILE A 144 0.38 6.42 2.77
CA ILE A 144 0.65 5.94 1.40
C ILE A 144 -0.26 6.69 0.43
N ASP A 145 0.33 7.32 -0.57
CA ASP A 145 -0.36 8.07 -1.61
C ASP A 145 0.05 7.55 -2.98
N ILE A 146 -0.91 7.00 -3.71
CA ILE A 146 -0.80 6.58 -5.10
C ILE A 146 -1.30 7.73 -5.95
N THR A 147 -0.38 8.29 -6.72
CA THR A 147 -0.64 9.40 -7.62
C THR A 147 -0.37 8.99 -9.07
N HIS A 148 -0.98 9.73 -9.98
CA HIS A 148 -0.71 9.63 -11.41
C HIS A 148 -0.76 11.03 -12.01
N GLU A 149 0.29 11.42 -12.72
CA GLU A 149 0.44 12.78 -13.28
C GLU A 149 0.24 13.88 -12.21
N GLY A 150 0.72 13.63 -10.99
CA GLY A 150 0.59 14.55 -9.85
C GLY A 150 -0.81 14.62 -9.23
N THR A 151 -1.77 13.81 -9.71
CA THR A 151 -3.11 13.73 -9.15
C THR A 151 -3.19 12.53 -8.22
N SER A 152 -3.58 12.75 -6.96
CA SER A 152 -3.84 11.65 -6.02
C SER A 152 -5.04 10.84 -6.50
N ILE A 153 -4.79 9.55 -6.72
CA ILE A 153 -5.80 8.56 -7.05
C ILE A 153 -6.26 7.87 -5.76
N GLN A 154 -5.31 7.56 -4.88
CA GLN A 154 -5.59 6.86 -3.65
C GLN A 154 -4.64 7.29 -2.55
N ARG A 155 -5.19 7.74 -1.42
CA ARG A 155 -4.40 7.96 -0.22
C ARG A 155 -4.96 7.17 0.96
N CYS A 156 -4.08 6.58 1.75
CA CYS A 156 -4.42 5.93 3.01
C CYS A 156 -3.53 6.50 4.11
N ILE A 157 -4.16 6.99 5.16
CA ILE A 157 -3.49 7.46 6.38
C ILE A 157 -4.03 6.61 7.52
N ALA A 158 -3.14 5.84 8.13
CA ALA A 158 -3.49 4.84 9.15
C ALA A 158 -2.33 4.62 10.11
N ARG A 159 -2.52 3.68 11.04
CA ARG A 159 -1.49 3.22 11.96
C ARG A 159 -1.28 1.73 11.78
N HIS A 160 -0.02 1.32 11.65
CA HIS A 160 0.33 -0.08 11.48
C HIS A 160 1.52 -0.45 12.35
N TYR A 161 1.50 -1.67 12.89
CA TYR A 161 2.69 -2.30 13.42
C TYR A 161 3.54 -2.82 12.26
N LEU A 162 4.78 -2.35 12.18
CA LEU A 162 5.72 -2.76 11.15
C LEU A 162 6.79 -3.68 11.74
N PRO A 163 7.18 -4.75 11.01
CA PRO A 163 8.29 -5.61 11.42
C PRO A 163 9.61 -4.82 11.40
N LEU A 164 10.41 -4.97 12.46
CA LEU A 164 11.72 -4.35 12.54
C LEU A 164 12.79 -5.20 11.83
N PRO A 165 13.77 -4.58 11.15
CA PRO A 165 14.94 -5.28 10.65
C PRO A 165 15.65 -6.02 11.78
N LYS A 166 16.13 -7.25 11.53
CA LYS A 166 16.85 -8.02 12.55
C LYS A 166 18.13 -7.28 12.94
N SER A 167 18.32 -7.06 14.24
CA SER A 167 19.63 -6.66 14.77
C SER A 167 20.61 -7.80 14.50
N THR A 168 21.67 -7.57 13.72
CA THR A 168 22.78 -8.53 13.66
C THR A 168 23.47 -8.53 15.03
N PRO A 169 23.73 -9.70 15.64
CA PRO A 169 24.49 -9.78 16.90
C PRO A 169 25.91 -9.26 16.74
#